data_AF-A0A6J7IRJ2-F1
#
_entry.id   AF-A0A6J7IRJ2-F1
#
_cell.length_a   1.000
_cell.length_b   1.000
_cell.length_c   1.000
_cell.angle_alpha   90.00
_cell.angle_beta   90.00
_cell.angle_gamma   90.00
#
_symmetry.space_group_name_H-M   'P 1'
#
loop_
_entity.id
_entity.type
_entity.pdbx_description
1 polymer ?
#
loop_
_entity_poly.entity_id
_entity_poly.type
_entity_poly.pdbx_seq_one_letter_code
_entity_poly.pdbx_strand_id
1 'polypeptide(L)'
;MSASPAGPRAVVLGLGVGALLLAGCGGGDDAPTSAAGGRGKPAIGQPEDFTAKRSLVPKAESATAEGDGGSYVPTGTIVADSGFRPERDGFSFENYGNDVGPENLRTGNVQTLFGDVVCLPGTSEDCRLTPAARTWMENQNESMGGGHCQGFSVLALRMFADKVEETDFGARRTANLELVGNTDLQSSIAEHFTYQVLPPILQKRVSGTPSRVLRTLVRRLNDGGELYTLGIYKRDFTGGHAITPFAVEDRGDGEHRILVYDNNFPGVTRAVDVDVEEETWRYVGGTNPKDTDEVYEGDSETGTLELDPTLPGELESSCPFCEAGEGTEEDAGKGSVLPEEDRYTELTLTGDPANHPHLVFTDDRGRRTGIVDGRFLREIPDVEVVKTYAVTNWDEAPEPRFRLPEGEEYSITVDGSRLRKATKASVNLVGDGLAIDLDGIEMAPGQKDEMALPGGYGITYQTNSRSEIPTSPEFYAGLVKGNAALNFAATAVGVRSGSTVSFLVDQENEAVILDSTGSEGLEGLKPQFLLQLTKADARGRVTAWQRLLELDGTKEQKAGFEYSTAPRSGRRLPIVVLDEDAEVIRTLTAKPTTP
;
A
#
# COMPACT_ATOMS: atom_id res chain seq x y z
N MET A 1 -57.71 6.06 -80.06
CA MET A 1 -58.81 7.04 -79.84
C MET A 1 -59.68 6.44 -78.76
N SER A 2 -59.34 6.66 -77.49
CA SER A 2 -59.78 7.80 -76.67
C SER A 2 -61.25 7.68 -76.24
N ALA A 3 -61.41 7.70 -74.90
CA ALA A 3 -62.58 8.07 -74.10
C ALA A 3 -63.61 6.99 -73.70
N SER A 4 -63.45 6.58 -72.41
CA SER A 4 -64.45 6.60 -71.32
C SER A 4 -65.66 5.64 -71.34
N PRO A 5 -66.37 5.43 -70.21
CA PRO A 5 -66.00 5.43 -68.77
C PRO A 5 -66.62 4.22 -68.01
N ALA A 6 -66.31 4.02 -66.72
CA ALA A 6 -67.29 3.62 -65.67
C ALA A 6 -66.59 3.24 -64.35
N GLY A 7 -66.98 3.90 -63.25
CA GLY A 7 -66.83 3.37 -61.89
C GLY A 7 -68.00 2.42 -61.53
N PRO A 8 -68.34 2.27 -60.25
CA PRO A 8 -67.73 1.33 -59.31
C PRO A 8 -68.74 0.25 -58.85
N ARG A 9 -68.25 -0.90 -58.36
CA ARG A 9 -69.05 -1.89 -57.61
C ARG A 9 -68.16 -2.49 -56.51
N ALA A 10 -68.41 -2.12 -55.25
CA ALA A 10 -69.32 -2.79 -54.32
C ALA A 10 -68.64 -3.97 -53.62
N VAL A 11 -68.25 -3.69 -52.38
CA VAL A 11 -67.79 -4.60 -51.33
C VAL A 11 -68.95 -5.51 -50.91
N VAL A 12 -68.73 -6.84 -50.94
CA VAL A 12 -69.55 -7.82 -50.22
C VAL A 12 -68.65 -8.97 -49.73
N LEU A 13 -68.68 -9.12 -48.41
CA LEU A 13 -68.48 -10.30 -47.53
C LEU A 13 -67.57 -11.46 -47.95
N GLY A 14 -66.72 -11.85 -47.00
CA GLY A 14 -66.19 -13.22 -46.92
C GLY A 14 -65.42 -13.48 -45.63
N LEU A 15 -66.13 -13.88 -44.57
CA LEU A 15 -65.57 -14.58 -43.41
C LEU A 15 -64.80 -15.82 -43.88
N GLY A 16 -63.57 -15.98 -43.42
CA GLY A 16 -62.76 -17.18 -43.67
C GLY A 16 -61.74 -17.38 -42.56
N VAL A 17 -62.11 -18.23 -41.59
CA VAL A 17 -61.21 -18.79 -40.58
C VAL A 17 -60.14 -19.62 -41.29
N GLY A 18 -58.87 -19.40 -40.93
CA GLY A 18 -57.75 -20.21 -41.39
C GLY A 18 -56.54 -19.97 -40.50
N ALA A 19 -56.39 -20.78 -39.46
CA ALA A 19 -55.13 -20.92 -38.75
C ALA A 19 -54.19 -21.81 -39.57
N LEU A 20 -52.97 -21.34 -39.89
CA LEU A 20 -51.76 -22.18 -39.94
C LEU A 20 -50.49 -21.31 -40.06
N LEU A 21 -49.76 -21.27 -38.94
CA LEU A 21 -48.30 -21.30 -38.72
C LEU A 21 -47.28 -20.87 -39.82
N LEU A 22 -46.36 -20.01 -39.33
CA LEU A 22 -44.90 -19.96 -39.48
C LEU A 22 -44.22 -18.97 -40.48
N ALA A 23 -43.36 -18.17 -39.83
CA ALA A 23 -42.04 -17.67 -40.24
C ALA A 23 -41.94 -16.40 -41.10
N GLY A 24 -41.31 -15.38 -40.51
CA GLY A 24 -40.84 -14.17 -41.20
C GLY A 24 -40.29 -13.15 -40.19
N CYS A 25 -39.08 -13.39 -39.69
CA CYS A 25 -38.30 -12.50 -38.84
C CYS A 25 -38.13 -11.09 -39.44
N GLY A 26 -38.19 -10.07 -38.58
CA GLY A 26 -37.69 -8.72 -38.83
C GLY A 26 -37.03 -8.21 -37.55
N GLY A 27 -35.92 -8.87 -37.18
CA GLY A 27 -35.08 -8.50 -36.05
C GLY A 27 -34.20 -7.30 -36.40
N GLY A 28 -34.30 -6.28 -35.56
CA GLY A 28 -33.26 -5.30 -35.29
C GLY A 28 -33.23 -5.20 -33.77
N ASP A 29 -32.66 -6.23 -33.13
CA ASP A 29 -32.42 -6.22 -31.68
C ASP A 29 -31.17 -5.35 -31.45
N ASP A 30 -31.35 -4.04 -31.41
CA ASP A 30 -30.37 -3.17 -30.77
C ASP A 30 -30.41 -3.51 -29.28
N ALA A 31 -29.32 -4.07 -28.76
CA ALA A 31 -29.19 -4.37 -27.34
C ALA A 31 -29.41 -3.07 -26.54
N PRO A 32 -30.15 -3.10 -25.41
CA PRO A 32 -30.38 -1.90 -24.62
C PRO A 32 -29.05 -1.33 -24.13
N THR A 33 -28.83 -0.03 -24.37
CA THR A 33 -27.60 0.70 -23.98
C THR A 33 -27.64 1.19 -22.53
N SER A 34 -28.81 1.10 -21.87
CA SER A 34 -29.00 1.44 -20.46
C SER A 34 -30.17 0.67 -19.85
N ALA A 35 -30.17 0.58 -18.51
CA ALA A 35 -31.23 -0.01 -17.71
C ALA A 35 -31.72 0.99 -16.66
N ALA A 36 -32.95 0.78 -16.16
CA ALA A 36 -33.45 1.56 -15.03
C ALA A 36 -32.59 1.29 -13.78
N GLY A 37 -32.15 2.36 -13.11
CA GLY A 37 -31.53 2.23 -11.79
C GLY A 37 -32.54 1.93 -10.69
N GLY A 38 -32.06 1.95 -9.44
CA GLY A 38 -32.91 1.92 -8.26
C GLY A 38 -33.95 3.04 -8.25
N ARG A 39 -34.97 2.92 -7.42
CA ARG A 39 -36.10 3.86 -7.41
C ARG A 39 -35.63 5.30 -7.19
N GLY A 40 -35.85 6.16 -8.19
CA GLY A 40 -35.47 7.58 -8.14
C GLY A 40 -33.97 7.84 -8.38
N LYS A 41 -33.21 6.82 -8.76
CA LYS A 41 -31.79 6.92 -9.12
C LYS A 41 -31.62 7.06 -10.64
N PRO A 42 -30.46 7.57 -11.11
CA PRO A 42 -30.17 7.67 -12.55
C PRO A 42 -30.26 6.31 -13.27
N ALA A 43 -30.33 6.30 -14.60
CA ALA A 43 -30.18 5.06 -15.36
C ALA A 43 -28.78 4.45 -15.12
N ILE A 44 -28.65 3.13 -15.28
CA ILE A 44 -27.39 2.39 -15.22
C ILE A 44 -26.96 2.08 -16.66
N GLY A 45 -25.67 2.27 -16.95
CA GLY A 45 -25.10 2.16 -18.29
C GLY A 45 -24.39 3.45 -18.69
N GLN A 46 -23.51 3.36 -19.67
CA GLN A 46 -22.72 4.49 -20.13
C GLN A 46 -23.45 5.25 -21.25
N PRO A 47 -23.52 6.60 -21.18
CA PRO A 47 -24.00 7.42 -22.29
C PRO A 47 -23.12 7.26 -23.54
N GLU A 48 -23.74 7.33 -24.73
CA GLU A 48 -23.02 7.22 -26.01
C GLU A 48 -21.96 8.33 -26.23
N ASP A 49 -22.00 9.42 -25.46
CA ASP A 49 -21.13 10.59 -25.58
C ASP A 49 -20.03 10.70 -24.50
N PHE A 50 -19.88 9.71 -23.62
CA PHE A 50 -18.78 9.72 -22.66
C PHE A 50 -17.42 9.65 -23.36
N THR A 51 -16.48 10.50 -22.95
CA THR A 51 -15.12 10.50 -23.47
C THR A 51 -14.13 10.45 -22.31
N ALA A 52 -13.33 9.39 -22.26
CA ALA A 52 -12.23 9.31 -21.31
C ALA A 52 -11.23 10.46 -21.53
N LYS A 53 -10.85 11.11 -20.44
CA LYS A 53 -9.81 12.13 -20.36
C LYS A 53 -8.43 11.50 -20.36
N ARG A 54 -7.43 12.34 -20.63
CA ARG A 54 -6.04 11.92 -20.67
C ARG A 54 -5.55 11.54 -19.26
N SER A 55 -4.98 10.34 -19.13
CA SER A 55 -4.22 9.91 -17.94
C SER A 55 -2.72 10.21 -18.07
N LEU A 56 -1.96 9.86 -17.02
CA LEU A 56 -0.50 9.85 -17.00
C LEU A 56 0.07 8.66 -17.80
N VAL A 57 -0.70 7.59 -17.96
CA VAL A 57 -0.33 6.43 -18.77
C VAL A 57 -0.28 6.81 -20.27
N PRO A 58 0.74 6.37 -21.03
CA PRO A 58 0.80 6.57 -22.47
C PRO A 58 -0.42 5.98 -23.18
N LYS A 59 -0.96 6.67 -24.20
CA LYS A 59 -2.16 6.21 -24.93
C LYS A 59 -2.05 4.80 -25.51
N ALA A 60 -0.85 4.37 -25.92
CA ALA A 60 -0.61 3.03 -26.45
C ALA A 60 -0.71 1.92 -25.39
N GLU A 61 -0.79 2.31 -24.12
CA GLU A 61 -0.76 1.44 -22.95
C GLU A 61 -2.04 1.50 -22.13
N SER A 62 -3.03 2.27 -22.61
CA SER A 62 -4.32 2.46 -21.96
C SER A 62 -5.31 1.35 -22.28
N ALA A 63 -6.08 0.91 -21.27
CA ALA A 63 -7.23 0.01 -21.45
C ALA A 63 -8.27 0.56 -22.43
N THR A 64 -8.33 1.89 -22.55
CA THR A 64 -9.31 2.58 -23.39
C THR A 64 -8.87 2.68 -24.86
N ALA A 65 -7.67 2.21 -25.22
CA ALA A 65 -7.11 2.36 -26.56
C ALA A 65 -7.72 1.41 -27.60
N GLU A 66 -8.22 0.24 -27.18
CA GLU A 66 -8.80 -0.79 -28.07
C GLU A 66 -10.34 -0.76 -28.14
N GLY A 67 -10.97 0.24 -27.50
CA GLY A 67 -12.43 0.34 -27.40
C GLY A 67 -12.93 -0.29 -26.10
N ASP A 68 -13.82 0.40 -25.39
CA ASP A 68 -14.44 -0.17 -24.19
C ASP A 68 -15.18 -1.47 -24.57
N GLY A 69 -15.12 -2.49 -23.71
CA GLY A 69 -15.84 -3.75 -23.91
C GLY A 69 -17.36 -3.62 -23.79
N GLY A 70 -17.93 -2.43 -24.00
CA GLY A 70 -19.29 -2.06 -23.68
C GLY A 70 -19.50 -1.92 -22.17
N SER A 71 -20.30 -0.92 -21.78
CA SER A 71 -20.82 -0.86 -20.41
C SER A 71 -21.75 -2.04 -20.15
N TYR A 72 -21.56 -2.71 -19.01
CA TYR A 72 -22.51 -3.70 -18.54
C TYR A 72 -23.89 -3.07 -18.34
N VAL A 73 -24.92 -3.73 -18.84
CA VAL A 73 -26.32 -3.33 -18.69
C VAL A 73 -27.05 -4.43 -17.93
N PRO A 74 -27.55 -4.14 -16.71
CA PRO A 74 -28.24 -5.14 -15.91
C PRO A 74 -29.57 -5.55 -16.56
N THR A 75 -29.94 -6.82 -16.37
CA THR A 75 -31.11 -7.46 -16.97
C THR A 75 -32.06 -8.04 -15.92
N GLY A 76 -31.57 -8.26 -14.70
CA GLY A 76 -32.30 -8.67 -13.51
C GLY A 76 -32.82 -7.49 -12.67
N THR A 77 -33.17 -7.78 -11.42
CA THR A 77 -33.75 -6.78 -10.50
C THR A 77 -32.65 -6.06 -9.74
N ILE A 78 -32.63 -4.73 -9.80
CA ILE A 78 -31.74 -3.92 -8.94
C ILE A 78 -32.26 -3.94 -7.51
N VAL A 79 -31.53 -4.60 -6.61
CA VAL A 79 -31.88 -4.76 -5.19
C VAL A 79 -31.18 -3.77 -4.28
N ALA A 80 -30.15 -3.09 -4.77
CA ALA A 80 -29.50 -1.96 -4.08
C ALA A 80 -28.86 -0.99 -5.09
N ASP A 81 -28.91 0.32 -4.81
CA ASP A 81 -28.31 1.35 -5.69
C ASP A 81 -28.07 2.66 -4.92
N SER A 82 -26.80 3.06 -4.80
CA SER A 82 -26.40 4.33 -4.18
C SER A 82 -26.81 5.55 -5.01
N GLY A 83 -26.92 5.40 -6.33
CA GLY A 83 -27.04 6.49 -7.29
C GLY A 83 -25.72 7.00 -7.86
N PHE A 84 -24.58 6.49 -7.39
CA PHE A 84 -23.26 6.74 -7.99
C PHE A 84 -23.22 6.16 -9.41
N ARG A 85 -22.61 6.89 -10.35
CA ARG A 85 -22.48 6.47 -11.74
C ARG A 85 -21.05 6.67 -12.27
N PRO A 86 -20.42 5.66 -12.90
CA PRO A 86 -19.05 5.75 -13.40
C PRO A 86 -18.78 6.98 -14.28
N GLU A 87 -19.68 7.30 -15.19
CA GLU A 87 -19.54 8.39 -16.17
C GLU A 87 -19.70 9.80 -15.57
N ARG A 88 -20.23 9.89 -14.35
CA ARG A 88 -20.57 11.17 -13.70
C ARG A 88 -19.75 11.42 -12.45
N ASP A 89 -19.66 10.40 -11.61
CA ASP A 89 -19.14 10.45 -10.25
C ASP A 89 -17.77 9.75 -10.13
N GLY A 90 -17.38 8.95 -11.14
CA GLY A 90 -16.04 8.39 -11.26
C GLY A 90 -15.07 9.34 -11.97
N PHE A 91 -13.77 9.11 -11.80
CA PHE A 91 -12.75 9.79 -12.59
C PHE A 91 -12.82 9.35 -14.05
N SER A 92 -12.69 10.30 -14.96
CA SER A 92 -12.72 10.03 -16.41
C SER A 92 -11.36 9.67 -17.00
N PHE A 93 -10.34 9.42 -16.19
CA PHE A 93 -9.00 8.99 -16.60
C PHE A 93 -8.62 7.72 -15.85
N GLU A 94 -7.79 6.89 -16.46
CA GLU A 94 -7.40 5.60 -15.89
C GLU A 94 -6.37 5.75 -14.76
N ASN A 95 -6.36 4.76 -13.87
CA ASN A 95 -5.38 4.54 -12.82
C ASN A 95 -3.94 4.36 -13.37
N TYR A 96 -2.94 4.56 -12.52
CA TYR A 96 -1.52 4.62 -12.89
C TYR A 96 -0.61 4.15 -11.74
N GLY A 97 0.57 3.63 -12.08
CA GLY A 97 1.63 3.26 -11.14
C GLY A 97 2.71 4.36 -11.00
N ASN A 98 3.82 4.03 -10.34
CA ASN A 98 4.94 4.97 -10.16
C ASN A 98 5.84 5.10 -11.40
N ASP A 99 5.71 4.20 -12.37
CA ASP A 99 6.47 4.15 -13.62
C ASP A 99 6.29 5.43 -14.47
N VAL A 100 5.16 6.13 -14.30
CA VAL A 100 4.86 7.39 -15.00
C VAL A 100 5.28 8.64 -14.20
N GLY A 101 5.93 8.47 -13.05
CA GLY A 101 6.39 9.56 -12.19
C GLY A 101 5.28 10.50 -11.66
N PRO A 102 4.18 9.98 -11.09
CA PRO A 102 3.13 10.81 -10.50
C PRO A 102 3.64 11.55 -9.25
N GLU A 103 2.88 12.58 -8.84
CA GLU A 103 3.01 13.14 -7.50
C GLU A 103 2.26 12.27 -6.48
N ASN A 104 2.99 11.62 -5.58
CA ASN A 104 2.42 10.81 -4.51
C ASN A 104 2.21 11.63 -3.22
N LEU A 105 2.30 11.01 -2.04
CA LEU A 105 2.18 11.71 -0.76
C LEU A 105 3.26 12.77 -0.61
N ARG A 106 2.83 13.92 -0.10
CA ARG A 106 3.66 15.00 0.39
C ARG A 106 3.58 15.07 1.91
N THR A 107 4.49 15.84 2.51
CA THR A 107 4.46 16.16 3.94
C THR A 107 3.09 16.64 4.43
N GLY A 108 2.43 17.50 3.66
CA GLY A 108 1.10 18.02 4.00
C GLY A 108 0.04 16.92 4.12
N ASN A 109 0.10 15.89 3.26
CA ASN A 109 -0.83 14.76 3.32
C ASN A 109 -0.63 13.95 4.61
N VAL A 110 0.62 13.69 4.99
CA VAL A 110 0.94 12.96 6.24
C VAL A 110 0.46 13.75 7.46
N GLN A 111 0.64 15.08 7.47
CA GLN A 111 0.11 15.96 8.51
C GLN A 111 -1.43 16.01 8.51
N THR A 112 -2.08 15.94 7.35
CA THR A 112 -3.54 15.82 7.26
C THR A 112 -4.03 14.55 7.95
N LEU A 113 -3.40 13.42 7.64
CA LEU A 113 -3.77 12.09 8.15
C LEU A 113 -3.59 11.94 9.67
N PHE A 114 -2.44 12.40 10.19
CA PHE A 114 -2.00 12.07 11.55
C PHE A 114 -1.77 13.30 12.45
N GLY A 115 -1.77 14.51 11.90
CA GLY A 115 -1.60 15.74 12.66
C GLY A 115 -0.18 16.10 13.00
N ASP A 116 -0.04 17.06 13.91
CA ASP A 116 1.25 17.69 14.21
C ASP A 116 2.27 16.75 14.86
N VAL A 117 1.82 15.60 15.38
CA VAL A 117 2.70 14.54 15.94
C VAL A 117 3.68 13.99 14.91
N VAL A 118 3.38 14.12 13.61
CA VAL A 118 4.31 13.70 12.55
C VAL A 118 5.34 14.77 12.20
N CYS A 119 5.23 15.97 12.75
CA CYS A 119 6.13 17.09 12.52
C CYS A 119 7.17 17.17 13.64
N LEU A 120 8.41 17.55 13.29
CA LEU A 120 9.44 17.85 14.27
C LEU A 120 8.95 18.95 15.25
N PRO A 121 9.34 18.89 16.53
CA PRO A 121 8.93 19.87 17.54
C PRO A 121 9.14 21.31 17.08
N GLY A 122 8.07 22.11 17.15
CA GLY A 122 8.08 23.52 16.76
C GLY A 122 8.01 23.78 15.24
N THR A 123 7.67 22.77 14.43
CA THR A 123 7.57 22.91 12.97
C THR A 123 6.16 22.72 12.42
N SER A 124 5.11 22.64 13.24
CA SER A 124 3.73 22.39 12.77
C SER A 124 3.23 23.28 11.62
N GLU A 125 3.59 24.58 11.61
CA GLU A 125 3.17 25.51 10.55
C GLU A 125 3.88 25.27 9.20
N ASP A 126 5.11 24.75 9.23
CA ASP A 126 5.93 24.37 8.08
C ASP A 126 6.47 22.96 8.35
N CYS A 127 5.54 21.99 8.33
CA CYS A 127 5.78 20.67 8.87
C CYS A 127 7.05 20.06 8.26
N ARG A 128 8.01 19.76 9.13
CA ARG A 128 9.17 18.96 8.79
C ARG A 128 8.97 17.61 9.41
N LEU A 129 8.75 16.57 8.61
CA LEU A 129 8.45 15.24 9.14
C LEU A 129 9.52 14.73 10.11
N THR A 130 9.09 14.04 11.16
CA THR A 130 9.96 13.18 11.97
C THR A 130 10.57 12.08 11.10
N PRO A 131 11.69 11.45 11.50
CA PRO A 131 12.26 10.35 10.74
C PRO A 131 11.25 9.22 10.49
N ALA A 132 10.54 8.76 11.52
CA ALA A 132 9.50 7.73 11.39
C ALA A 132 8.39 8.14 10.41
N ALA A 133 7.89 9.38 10.47
CA ALA A 133 6.86 9.85 9.55
C ALA A 133 7.35 9.94 8.09
N ARG A 134 8.61 10.33 7.89
CA ARG A 134 9.25 10.36 6.57
C ARG A 134 9.38 8.96 5.99
N THR A 135 9.94 8.02 6.74
CA THR A 135 10.11 6.63 6.31
C THR A 135 8.75 6.00 6.01
N TRP A 136 7.74 6.23 6.86
CA TRP A 136 6.38 5.76 6.59
C TRP A 136 5.81 6.31 5.28
N MET A 137 5.98 7.61 5.02
CA MET A 137 5.53 8.26 3.79
C MET A 137 6.23 7.68 2.56
N GLU A 138 7.56 7.50 2.63
CA GLU A 138 8.37 6.93 1.56
C GLU A 138 7.94 5.48 1.26
N ASN A 139 7.70 4.66 2.29
CA ASN A 139 7.16 3.30 2.14
C ASN A 139 5.78 3.27 1.48
N GLN A 140 4.88 4.17 1.88
CA GLN A 140 3.56 4.25 1.25
C GLN A 140 3.69 4.68 -0.22
N ASN A 141 4.52 5.68 -0.51
CA ASN A 141 4.77 6.14 -1.87
C ASN A 141 5.35 5.04 -2.76
N GLU A 142 6.27 4.22 -2.25
CA GLU A 142 6.80 3.07 -2.99
C GLU A 142 5.72 2.02 -3.24
N SER A 143 4.85 1.74 -2.25
CA SER A 143 3.77 0.77 -2.39
C SER A 143 2.71 1.13 -3.45
N MET A 144 2.63 2.40 -3.85
CA MET A 144 1.79 2.87 -4.96
C MET A 144 2.36 2.51 -6.33
N GLY A 145 3.55 1.89 -6.38
CA GLY A 145 4.20 1.47 -7.62
C GLY A 145 3.31 0.60 -8.50
N GLY A 146 2.44 -0.20 -7.89
CA GLY A 146 1.51 -1.08 -8.58
C GLY A 146 0.14 -0.49 -8.91
N GLY A 147 -0.09 0.79 -8.62
CA GLY A 147 -1.36 1.47 -8.89
C GLY A 147 -1.91 2.23 -7.70
N HIS A 148 -2.78 3.19 -7.99
CA HIS A 148 -3.47 4.06 -7.04
C HIS A 148 -4.97 3.72 -6.87
N CYS A 149 -5.42 2.52 -7.27
CA CYS A 149 -6.84 2.15 -7.38
C CYS A 149 -7.66 2.39 -6.10
N GLN A 150 -7.09 2.14 -4.91
CA GLN A 150 -7.73 2.46 -3.63
C GLN A 150 -8.00 3.97 -3.52
N GLY A 151 -7.00 4.79 -3.86
CA GLY A 151 -7.10 6.24 -3.82
C GLY A 151 -8.17 6.78 -4.76
N PHE A 152 -8.24 6.22 -5.97
CA PHE A 152 -9.32 6.52 -6.92
C PHE A 152 -10.69 6.19 -6.35
N SER A 153 -10.86 4.99 -5.79
CA SER A 153 -12.15 4.54 -5.26
C SER A 153 -12.60 5.40 -4.09
N VAL A 154 -11.74 5.59 -3.10
CA VAL A 154 -12.06 6.35 -1.88
C VAL A 154 -12.32 7.83 -2.21
N LEU A 155 -11.47 8.47 -3.02
CA LEU A 155 -11.65 9.89 -3.35
C LEU A 155 -12.93 10.13 -4.16
N ALA A 156 -13.25 9.26 -5.13
CA ALA A 156 -14.50 9.36 -5.88
C ALA A 156 -15.73 9.19 -4.99
N LEU A 157 -15.70 8.25 -4.03
CA LEU A 157 -16.77 8.06 -3.05
C LEU A 157 -16.94 9.27 -2.13
N ARG A 158 -15.83 9.88 -1.70
CA ARG A 158 -15.86 11.07 -0.84
C ARG A 158 -16.39 12.30 -1.60
N MET A 159 -16.02 12.48 -2.87
CA MET A 159 -16.60 13.53 -3.72
C MET A 159 -18.11 13.31 -3.92
N PHE A 160 -18.52 12.08 -4.22
CA PHE A 160 -19.94 11.72 -4.37
C PHE A 160 -20.76 11.94 -3.09
N ALA A 161 -20.14 11.80 -1.92
CA ALA A 161 -20.77 12.03 -0.63
C ALA A 161 -20.66 13.48 -0.13
N ASP A 162 -20.22 14.43 -0.98
CA ASP A 162 -19.99 15.84 -0.64
C ASP A 162 -19.02 16.03 0.55
N LYS A 163 -17.99 15.16 0.65
CA LYS A 163 -16.97 15.18 1.71
C LYS A 163 -15.64 15.76 1.25
N VAL A 164 -15.45 15.83 -0.06
CA VAL A 164 -14.32 16.50 -0.71
C VAL A 164 -14.90 17.30 -1.88
N GLU A 165 -14.59 18.58 -1.95
CA GLU A 165 -15.11 19.48 -2.97
C GLU A 165 -14.28 19.36 -4.25
N GLU A 166 -14.89 19.02 -5.40
CA GLU A 166 -14.13 18.90 -6.65
C GLU A 166 -13.58 20.25 -7.15
N THR A 167 -14.13 21.36 -6.64
CA THR A 167 -13.66 22.71 -6.97
C THR A 167 -12.25 22.98 -6.48
N ASP A 168 -11.80 22.28 -5.44
CA ASP A 168 -10.43 22.35 -4.95
C ASP A 168 -9.43 21.84 -5.99
N PHE A 169 -9.90 20.99 -6.91
CA PHE A 169 -9.13 20.41 -8.01
C PHE A 169 -9.50 20.97 -9.39
N GLY A 170 -10.36 22.00 -9.44
CA GLY A 170 -10.64 22.77 -10.66
C GLY A 170 -11.88 22.36 -11.47
N ALA A 171 -12.75 21.48 -10.97
CA ALA A 171 -14.03 21.17 -11.61
C ALA A 171 -15.20 21.17 -10.62
N ARG A 172 -16.42 20.86 -11.06
CA ARG A 172 -17.62 20.76 -10.18
C ARG A 172 -18.20 19.36 -10.09
N ARG A 173 -17.49 18.40 -10.69
CA ARG A 173 -17.85 16.98 -10.77
C ARG A 173 -16.58 16.18 -10.98
N THR A 174 -16.50 15.02 -10.36
CA THR A 174 -15.36 14.09 -10.49
C THR A 174 -15.01 13.79 -11.96
N ALA A 175 -16.01 13.48 -12.79
CA ALA A 175 -15.79 13.16 -14.21
C ALA A 175 -15.18 14.33 -15.03
N ASN A 176 -15.29 15.56 -14.55
CA ASN A 176 -14.77 16.73 -15.24
C ASN A 176 -13.34 17.12 -14.82
N LEU A 177 -12.77 16.44 -13.82
CA LEU A 177 -11.41 16.71 -13.34
C LEU A 177 -10.35 16.30 -14.37
N GLU A 178 -9.28 17.08 -14.43
CA GLU A 178 -8.10 16.80 -15.25
C GLU A 178 -6.95 16.35 -14.35
N LEU A 179 -6.34 15.20 -14.66
CA LEU A 179 -5.21 14.65 -13.89
C LEU A 179 -3.87 15.28 -14.28
N VAL A 180 -3.64 15.45 -15.59
CA VAL A 180 -2.36 15.90 -16.13
C VAL A 180 -2.12 17.37 -15.75
N GLY A 181 -1.06 17.61 -15.00
CA GLY A 181 -0.72 18.95 -14.49
C GLY A 181 -1.44 19.34 -13.20
N ASN A 182 -2.28 18.46 -12.64
CA ASN A 182 -2.99 18.67 -11.39
C ASN A 182 -2.34 17.87 -10.26
N THR A 183 -1.23 18.37 -9.74
CA THR A 183 -0.44 17.64 -8.75
C THR A 183 -1.12 17.58 -7.38
N ASP A 184 -2.02 18.51 -7.07
CA ASP A 184 -2.84 18.46 -5.87
C ASP A 184 -3.84 17.29 -5.94
N LEU A 185 -4.48 17.07 -7.10
CA LEU A 185 -5.33 15.90 -7.32
C LEU A 185 -4.54 14.60 -7.25
N GLN A 186 -3.34 14.55 -7.85
CA GLN A 186 -2.46 13.36 -7.77
C GLN A 186 -2.10 13.04 -6.31
N SER A 187 -1.63 14.04 -5.55
CA SER A 187 -1.29 13.86 -4.13
C SER A 187 -2.51 13.50 -3.26
N SER A 188 -3.71 14.00 -3.61
CA SER A 188 -4.95 13.61 -2.93
C SER A 188 -5.35 12.17 -3.23
N ILE A 189 -5.19 11.71 -4.47
CA ILE A 189 -5.37 10.29 -4.82
C ILE A 189 -4.38 9.44 -4.00
N ALA A 190 -3.12 9.84 -3.88
CA ALA A 190 -2.12 9.16 -3.06
C ALA A 190 -2.47 9.15 -1.56
N GLU A 191 -2.98 10.25 -1.01
CA GLU A 191 -3.49 10.30 0.38
C GLU A 191 -4.61 9.28 0.60
N HIS A 192 -5.58 9.23 -0.30
CA HIS A 192 -6.71 8.31 -0.16
C HIS A 192 -6.32 6.85 -0.44
N PHE A 193 -5.22 6.59 -1.15
CA PHE A 193 -4.67 5.24 -1.28
C PHE A 193 -4.28 4.67 0.07
N THR A 194 -3.80 5.47 1.02
CA THR A 194 -3.36 4.95 2.33
C THR A 194 -4.52 4.42 3.18
N TYR A 195 -5.77 4.68 2.82
CA TYR A 195 -6.93 4.21 3.60
C TYR A 195 -6.95 2.69 3.74
N GLN A 196 -6.40 1.95 2.77
CA GLN A 196 -6.29 0.49 2.87
C GLN A 196 -5.35 -0.01 3.98
N VAL A 197 -4.53 0.88 4.57
CA VAL A 197 -3.57 0.55 5.64
C VAL A 197 -3.80 1.33 6.93
N LEU A 198 -4.75 2.26 6.97
CA LEU A 198 -5.03 3.06 8.16
C LEU A 198 -5.77 2.21 9.21
N PRO A 199 -5.35 2.26 10.50
CA PRO A 199 -5.99 1.53 11.59
C PRO A 199 -7.53 1.62 11.65
N PRO A 200 -8.17 2.82 11.58
CA PRO A 200 -9.63 2.91 11.68
C PRO A 200 -10.37 2.23 10.53
N ILE A 201 -9.73 2.07 9.37
CA ILE A 201 -10.29 1.39 8.20
C ILE A 201 -10.14 -0.12 8.39
N LEU A 202 -8.93 -0.59 8.72
CA LEU A 202 -8.64 -2.01 8.94
C LEU A 202 -9.53 -2.62 10.04
N GLN A 203 -9.71 -1.92 11.16
CA GLN A 203 -10.56 -2.37 12.27
C GLN A 203 -12.04 -2.53 11.89
N LYS A 204 -12.50 -1.81 10.86
CA LYS A 204 -13.90 -1.80 10.40
C LYS A 204 -14.08 -2.49 9.05
N ARG A 205 -13.02 -3.07 8.50
CA ARG A 205 -13.04 -3.84 7.25
C ARG A 205 -14.01 -5.01 7.37
N VAL A 206 -14.81 -5.22 6.32
CA VAL A 206 -15.74 -6.34 6.25
C VAL A 206 -15.13 -7.42 5.37
N SER A 207 -14.64 -8.48 6.00
CA SER A 207 -14.14 -9.68 5.33
C SER A 207 -14.97 -10.92 5.75
N GLY A 208 -14.79 -12.03 5.02
CA GLY A 208 -15.45 -13.31 5.30
C GLY A 208 -15.95 -13.97 4.02
N THR A 209 -17.07 -14.69 4.12
CA THR A 209 -17.66 -15.37 2.95
C THR A 209 -18.25 -14.36 1.95
N PRO A 210 -18.30 -14.68 0.65
CA PRO A 210 -18.88 -13.81 -0.36
C PRO A 210 -20.30 -13.33 -0.02
N SER A 211 -21.14 -14.20 0.54
CA SER A 211 -22.50 -13.83 0.93
C SER A 211 -22.54 -12.82 2.09
N ARG A 212 -21.58 -12.86 3.03
CA ARG A 212 -21.47 -11.88 4.12
C ARG A 212 -21.11 -10.50 3.59
N VAL A 213 -20.16 -10.45 2.65
CA VAL A 213 -19.73 -9.22 1.98
C VAL A 213 -20.91 -8.63 1.20
N LEU A 214 -21.54 -9.43 0.34
CA LEU A 214 -22.68 -9.00 -0.47
C LEU A 214 -23.85 -8.48 0.39
N ARG A 215 -24.26 -9.21 1.43
CA ARG A 215 -25.35 -8.77 2.33
C ARG A 215 -25.03 -7.45 3.02
N THR A 216 -23.77 -7.23 3.37
CA THR A 216 -23.35 -5.96 3.97
C THR A 216 -23.43 -4.82 2.96
N LEU A 217 -22.94 -5.05 1.75
CA LEU A 217 -23.01 -4.06 0.67
C LEU A 217 -24.47 -3.69 0.32
N VAL A 218 -25.35 -4.69 0.11
CA VAL A 218 -26.77 -4.47 -0.21
C VAL A 218 -27.47 -3.63 0.87
N ARG A 219 -27.19 -3.90 2.16
CA ARG A 219 -27.76 -3.13 3.27
C ARG A 219 -27.32 -1.66 3.19
N ARG A 220 -26.03 -1.42 2.94
CA ARG A 220 -25.38 -0.11 3.03
C ARG A 220 -25.67 0.79 1.83
N LEU A 221 -25.71 0.22 0.64
CA LEU A 221 -26.16 0.94 -0.56
C LEU A 221 -27.62 1.42 -0.47
N ASN A 222 -28.46 0.75 0.33
CA ASN A 222 -29.87 1.10 0.52
C ASN A 222 -30.13 2.06 1.68
N ASP A 223 -29.34 1.98 2.77
CA ASP A 223 -29.51 2.87 3.93
C ASP A 223 -28.85 4.25 3.73
N GLY A 224 -27.90 4.37 2.80
CA GLY A 224 -27.21 5.62 2.49
C GLY A 224 -26.24 6.08 3.58
N GLY A 225 -25.87 5.18 4.50
CA GLY A 225 -24.99 5.48 5.63
C GLY A 225 -23.52 5.45 5.25
N GLU A 226 -22.96 4.25 5.06
CA GLU A 226 -21.54 4.02 4.78
C GLU A 226 -21.34 3.62 3.32
N LEU A 227 -20.30 4.17 2.68
CA LEU A 227 -19.87 3.79 1.34
C LEU A 227 -18.61 2.95 1.42
N TYR A 228 -18.47 2.00 0.50
CA TYR A 228 -17.38 1.04 0.55
C TYR A 228 -16.59 1.02 -0.75
N THR A 229 -15.28 0.83 -0.61
CA THR A 229 -14.43 0.28 -1.66
C THR A 229 -14.51 -1.24 -1.59
N LEU A 230 -14.69 -1.91 -2.74
CA LEU A 230 -14.63 -3.36 -2.85
C LEU A 230 -13.19 -3.76 -3.17
N GLY A 231 -12.55 -4.44 -2.22
CA GLY A 231 -11.25 -5.05 -2.40
C GLY A 231 -11.40 -6.47 -2.96
N ILE A 232 -10.68 -6.75 -4.04
CA ILE A 232 -10.59 -8.09 -4.63
C ILE A 232 -9.13 -8.52 -4.72
N TYR A 233 -8.86 -9.81 -4.49
CA TYR A 233 -7.52 -10.39 -4.65
C TYR A 233 -7.55 -11.60 -5.56
N LYS A 234 -6.42 -11.86 -6.22
CA LYS A 234 -6.17 -13.19 -6.81
C LYS A 234 -6.19 -14.23 -5.71
N ARG A 235 -6.57 -15.47 -6.06
CA ARG A 235 -6.65 -16.60 -5.13
C ARG A 235 -5.37 -16.82 -4.32
N ASP A 236 -4.21 -16.55 -4.93
CA ASP A 236 -2.89 -16.70 -4.34
C ASP A 236 -2.32 -15.41 -3.73
N PHE A 237 -3.10 -14.32 -3.69
CA PHE A 237 -2.70 -12.99 -3.23
C PHE A 237 -1.53 -12.36 -4.00
N THR A 238 -1.18 -12.87 -5.19
CA THR A 238 -0.16 -12.24 -6.05
C THR A 238 -0.61 -10.92 -6.65
N GLY A 239 -1.90 -10.58 -6.49
CA GLY A 239 -2.43 -9.27 -6.85
C GLY A 239 -3.73 -8.94 -6.16
N GLY A 240 -3.97 -7.64 -6.02
CA GLY A 240 -5.23 -7.09 -5.55
C GLY A 240 -5.68 -5.93 -6.42
N HIS A 241 -6.97 -5.59 -6.34
CA HIS A 241 -7.58 -4.43 -6.98
C HIS A 241 -8.63 -3.81 -6.06
N ALA A 242 -8.79 -2.50 -6.16
CA ALA A 242 -9.80 -1.74 -5.43
C ALA A 242 -10.75 -1.07 -6.43
N ILE A 243 -12.02 -1.44 -6.37
CA ILE A 243 -13.09 -0.96 -7.26
C ILE A 243 -14.25 -0.39 -6.46
N THR A 244 -15.05 0.47 -7.08
CA THR A 244 -16.11 1.21 -6.39
C THR A 244 -17.48 0.58 -6.65
N PRO A 245 -18.04 -0.23 -5.74
CA PRO A 245 -19.39 -0.78 -5.88
C PRO A 245 -20.45 0.31 -5.74
N PHE A 246 -21.42 0.34 -6.66
CA PHE A 246 -22.49 1.34 -6.63
C PHE A 246 -23.90 0.76 -6.65
N ALA A 247 -24.09 -0.46 -7.17
CA ALA A 247 -25.38 -1.13 -7.22
C ALA A 247 -25.23 -2.66 -7.14
N VAL A 248 -26.33 -3.36 -6.84
CA VAL A 248 -26.41 -4.82 -6.85
C VAL A 248 -27.64 -5.26 -7.65
N GLU A 249 -27.40 -6.14 -8.61
CA GLU A 249 -28.41 -6.85 -9.40
C GLU A 249 -28.61 -8.26 -8.84
N ASP A 250 -29.86 -8.64 -8.60
CA ASP A 250 -30.28 -10.00 -8.32
C ASP A 250 -30.75 -10.66 -9.64
N ARG A 251 -30.12 -11.78 -9.99
CA ARG A 251 -30.39 -12.55 -11.21
C ARG A 251 -31.24 -13.81 -10.94
N GLY A 252 -31.66 -14.03 -9.70
CA GLY A 252 -32.34 -15.24 -9.26
C GLY A 252 -31.36 -16.37 -8.90
N ASP A 253 -31.90 -17.43 -8.28
CA ASP A 253 -31.17 -18.68 -7.98
C ASP A 253 -29.84 -18.47 -7.23
N GLY A 254 -29.77 -17.47 -6.35
CA GLY A 254 -28.56 -17.15 -5.58
C GLY A 254 -27.48 -16.37 -6.35
N GLU A 255 -27.63 -16.18 -7.65
CA GLU A 255 -26.70 -15.38 -8.47
C GLU A 255 -26.97 -13.89 -8.34
N HIS A 256 -25.92 -13.15 -8.00
CA HIS A 256 -25.92 -11.69 -7.91
C HIS A 256 -24.79 -11.11 -8.74
N ARG A 257 -24.97 -9.85 -9.14
CA ARG A 257 -23.89 -9.02 -9.70
C ARG A 257 -23.71 -7.76 -8.88
N ILE A 258 -22.49 -7.52 -8.44
CA ILE A 258 -22.10 -6.23 -7.86
C ILE A 258 -21.64 -5.34 -9.01
N LEU A 259 -22.35 -4.25 -9.25
CA LEU A 259 -22.03 -3.29 -10.30
C LEU A 259 -21.02 -2.29 -9.76
N VAL A 260 -19.94 -2.08 -10.50
CA VAL A 260 -18.76 -1.34 -10.04
C VAL A 260 -18.32 -0.30 -11.06
N TYR A 261 -17.78 0.81 -10.55
CA TYR A 261 -16.83 1.65 -11.26
C TYR A 261 -15.43 1.07 -11.05
N ASP A 262 -14.81 0.63 -12.14
CA ASP A 262 -13.41 0.21 -12.16
C ASP A 262 -12.56 1.38 -12.68
N ASN A 263 -11.62 1.84 -11.87
CA ASN A 263 -10.75 2.98 -12.20
C ASN A 263 -9.74 2.70 -13.32
N ASN A 264 -9.65 1.46 -13.82
CA ASN A 264 -8.96 1.14 -15.07
C ASN A 264 -9.84 1.27 -16.32
N PHE A 265 -11.17 1.33 -16.15
CA PHE A 265 -12.14 1.46 -17.24
C PHE A 265 -13.05 2.67 -17.02
N PRO A 266 -12.54 3.91 -17.17
CA PRO A 266 -13.29 5.13 -16.89
C PRO A 266 -14.63 5.21 -17.62
N GLY A 267 -15.70 5.58 -16.90
CA GLY A 267 -17.04 5.76 -17.46
C GLY A 267 -17.83 4.47 -17.75
N VAL A 268 -17.21 3.31 -17.60
CA VAL A 268 -17.82 2.01 -17.93
C VAL A 268 -18.41 1.38 -16.67
N THR A 269 -19.64 0.85 -16.75
CA THR A 269 -20.16 -0.05 -15.71
C THR A 269 -19.59 -1.45 -15.90
N ARG A 270 -18.99 -2.01 -14.86
CA ARG A 270 -18.50 -3.40 -14.82
C ARG A 270 -19.29 -4.19 -13.77
N ALA A 271 -19.17 -5.52 -13.76
CA ALA A 271 -19.88 -6.38 -12.82
C ALA A 271 -18.99 -7.49 -12.25
N VAL A 272 -19.08 -7.69 -10.94
CA VAL A 272 -18.52 -8.84 -10.22
C VAL A 272 -19.64 -9.85 -10.00
N ASP A 273 -19.46 -11.07 -10.49
CA ASP A 273 -20.39 -12.18 -10.27
C ASP A 273 -20.21 -12.73 -8.85
N VAL A 274 -21.32 -12.99 -8.15
CA VAL A 274 -21.34 -13.59 -6.80
C VAL A 274 -22.42 -14.65 -6.75
N ASP A 275 -22.04 -15.86 -6.34
CA ASP A 275 -22.95 -16.94 -6.03
C ASP A 275 -22.98 -17.14 -4.50
N VAL A 276 -24.14 -16.89 -3.88
CA VAL A 276 -24.29 -17.02 -2.42
C VAL A 276 -24.63 -18.44 -1.96
N GLU A 277 -25.02 -19.32 -2.87
CA GLU A 277 -25.28 -20.73 -2.55
C GLU A 277 -23.96 -21.53 -2.57
N GLU A 278 -23.13 -21.30 -3.58
CA GLU A 278 -21.79 -21.88 -3.71
C GLU A 278 -20.72 -21.10 -2.90
N GLU A 279 -21.07 -19.90 -2.40
CA GLU A 279 -20.14 -18.99 -1.72
C GLU A 279 -18.89 -18.69 -2.55
N THR A 280 -19.10 -18.37 -3.83
CA THR A 280 -18.04 -18.03 -4.80
C THR A 280 -18.24 -16.63 -5.38
N TRP A 281 -17.17 -16.07 -5.93
CA TRP A 281 -17.22 -14.83 -6.69
C TRP A 281 -16.20 -14.84 -7.82
N ARG A 282 -16.46 -14.04 -8.86
CA ARG A 282 -15.59 -13.90 -10.02
C ARG A 282 -15.68 -12.50 -10.62
N TYR A 283 -14.54 -11.99 -11.06
CA TYR A 283 -14.42 -10.77 -11.83
C TYR A 283 -13.44 -10.99 -12.98
N VAL A 284 -13.74 -10.39 -14.13
CA VAL A 284 -12.85 -10.35 -15.29
C VAL A 284 -12.53 -8.90 -15.57
N GLY A 285 -11.25 -8.60 -15.74
CA GLY A 285 -10.69 -7.27 -15.64
C GLY A 285 -9.81 -7.20 -14.40
N GLY A 286 -8.75 -6.41 -14.49
CA GLY A 286 -7.76 -6.38 -13.43
C GLY A 286 -7.09 -5.06 -13.30
N THR A 287 -6.07 -5.03 -12.44
CA THR A 287 -5.29 -3.83 -12.20
C THR A 287 -4.53 -3.42 -13.48
N ASN A 288 -4.15 -4.37 -14.35
CA ASN A 288 -3.47 -4.07 -15.62
C ASN A 288 -4.46 -3.56 -16.66
N PRO A 289 -4.36 -2.29 -17.11
CA PRO A 289 -5.24 -1.77 -18.16
C PRO A 289 -5.08 -2.54 -19.49
N LYS A 290 -3.93 -3.18 -19.73
CA LYS A 290 -3.65 -3.93 -20.96
C LYS A 290 -4.22 -5.36 -20.95
N ASP A 291 -4.56 -5.90 -19.79
CA ASP A 291 -5.07 -7.26 -19.64
C ASP A 291 -6.55 -7.24 -19.23
N THR A 292 -7.41 -7.16 -20.23
CA THR A 292 -8.87 -7.23 -20.02
C THR A 292 -9.36 -8.62 -19.63
N ASP A 293 -8.49 -9.63 -19.70
CA ASP A 293 -8.80 -11.04 -19.45
C ASP A 293 -8.29 -11.50 -18.07
N GLU A 294 -7.70 -10.60 -17.27
CA GLU A 294 -7.23 -10.91 -15.93
C GLU A 294 -8.40 -11.39 -15.06
N VAL A 295 -8.25 -12.58 -14.46
CA VAL A 295 -9.29 -13.22 -13.66
C VAL A 295 -8.99 -13.07 -12.18
N TYR A 296 -9.97 -12.51 -11.48
CA TYR A 296 -10.04 -12.47 -10.04
C TYR A 296 -11.16 -13.41 -9.60
N GLU A 297 -10.88 -14.34 -8.70
CA GLU A 297 -11.88 -15.29 -8.23
C GLU A 297 -11.54 -15.78 -6.83
N GLY A 298 -12.57 -16.24 -6.12
CA GLY A 298 -12.42 -16.82 -4.81
C GLY A 298 -13.70 -17.41 -4.26
N ASP A 299 -13.57 -17.93 -3.05
CA ASP A 299 -14.61 -18.62 -2.30
C ASP A 299 -14.50 -18.33 -0.79
N SER A 300 -15.37 -18.97 0.00
CA SER A 300 -15.41 -18.85 1.47
C SER A 300 -14.10 -19.18 2.19
N GLU A 301 -13.19 -19.98 1.59
CA GLU A 301 -11.92 -20.38 2.20
C GLU A 301 -10.77 -19.43 1.81
N THR A 302 -10.88 -18.78 0.65
CA THR A 302 -9.82 -17.90 0.14
C THR A 302 -9.70 -16.59 0.90
N GLY A 303 -10.82 -16.00 1.35
CA GLY A 303 -10.84 -14.69 1.98
C GLY A 303 -10.31 -13.56 1.08
N THR A 304 -10.63 -13.60 -0.21
CA THR A 304 -10.12 -12.69 -1.25
C THR A 304 -11.11 -11.61 -1.69
N LEU A 305 -12.24 -11.47 -1.00
CA LEU A 305 -13.26 -10.44 -1.23
C LEU A 305 -13.56 -9.70 0.07
N GLU A 306 -13.44 -8.37 0.06
CA GLU A 306 -13.64 -7.55 1.25
C GLU A 306 -14.16 -6.13 0.95
N LEU A 307 -14.67 -5.46 1.98
CA LEU A 307 -15.14 -4.09 1.89
C LEU A 307 -14.38 -3.18 2.85
N ASP A 308 -13.81 -2.12 2.30
CA ASP A 308 -13.20 -1.03 3.06
C ASP A 308 -14.16 0.13 3.22
N PRO A 309 -14.52 0.50 4.47
CA PRO A 309 -15.42 1.63 4.71
C PRO A 309 -14.73 2.96 4.40
N THR A 310 -15.50 3.95 3.96
CA THR A 310 -14.98 5.29 3.60
C THR A 310 -15.04 6.25 4.79
N LEU A 311 -16.13 6.22 5.57
CA LEU A 311 -16.37 7.17 6.66
C LEU A 311 -15.32 7.14 7.78
N PRO A 312 -14.73 6.00 8.18
CA PRO A 312 -13.76 6.01 9.27
C PRO A 312 -12.51 6.83 8.96
N GLY A 313 -12.21 7.11 7.69
CA GLY A 313 -11.16 8.04 7.30
C GLY A 313 -11.62 9.50 7.19
N GLU A 314 -12.89 9.82 7.47
CA GLU A 314 -13.28 11.21 7.82
C GLU A 314 -12.76 11.57 9.21
N LEU A 315 -12.66 10.56 10.09
CA LEU A 315 -11.98 10.72 11.34
C LEU A 315 -10.49 10.65 11.08
N GLU A 316 -9.83 11.54 11.76
CA GLU A 316 -8.41 11.59 11.96
C GLU A 316 -7.85 10.25 12.46
N SER A 317 -6.78 9.75 11.85
CA SER A 317 -6.20 8.45 12.23
C SER A 317 -5.18 8.63 13.35
N SER A 318 -5.22 7.72 14.33
CA SER A 318 -4.09 7.52 15.23
C SER A 318 -2.82 7.21 14.43
N CYS A 319 -1.69 7.75 14.87
CA CYS A 319 -0.40 7.56 14.26
C CYS A 319 0.17 6.18 14.63
N PRO A 320 0.34 5.26 13.66
CA PRO A 320 0.77 3.89 13.96
C PRO A 320 2.27 3.75 14.23
N PHE A 321 3.06 4.78 13.95
CA PHE A 321 4.52 4.76 14.04
C PHE A 321 5.08 5.82 14.99
N CYS A 322 4.23 6.55 15.71
CA CYS A 322 4.67 7.63 16.61
C CYS A 322 4.96 7.10 18.02
N GLU A 323 5.95 7.69 18.71
CA GLU A 323 6.36 7.32 20.08
C GLU A 323 5.26 7.63 21.10
N ALA A 324 5.09 6.73 22.06
CA ALA A 324 4.23 6.88 23.23
C ALA A 324 4.76 7.95 24.21
N GLY A 325 4.63 9.22 23.84
CA GLY A 325 5.11 10.33 24.67
C GLY A 325 4.93 11.72 24.04
N GLU A 326 4.62 11.77 22.74
CA GLU A 326 4.41 13.03 22.00
C GLU A 326 2.93 13.27 21.61
N GLY A 327 2.06 12.27 21.78
CA GLY A 327 0.61 12.38 21.67
C GLY A 327 -0.08 12.21 23.02
N THR A 328 -1.15 12.96 23.28
CA THR A 328 -2.02 12.63 24.44
C THR A 328 -2.61 11.25 24.20
N GLU A 329 -2.49 10.32 25.15
CA GLU A 329 -3.21 9.03 25.15
C GLU A 329 -4.76 9.20 25.20
N GLU A 330 -5.27 10.41 25.04
CA GLU A 330 -6.70 10.70 24.99
C GLU A 330 -7.25 10.29 23.62
N ASP A 331 -8.22 9.36 23.61
CA ASP A 331 -9.09 8.85 22.54
C ASP A 331 -8.51 8.75 21.10
N ALA A 332 -8.73 7.61 20.42
CA ALA A 332 -8.29 7.39 19.03
C ALA A 332 -8.67 8.55 18.07
N GLY A 333 -7.69 9.38 17.68
CA GLY A 333 -7.86 10.59 16.84
C GLY A 333 -6.51 11.15 16.36
N LYS A 334 -6.46 12.27 15.60
CA LYS A 334 -5.15 12.76 15.09
C LYS A 334 -4.34 13.34 16.21
N GLY A 335 -3.04 13.21 16.09
CA GLY A 335 -2.10 13.50 17.15
C GLY A 335 -2.08 12.43 18.24
N SER A 336 -2.97 11.44 18.24
CA SER A 336 -2.91 10.29 19.15
C SER A 336 -1.98 9.21 18.60
N VAL A 337 -1.37 8.45 19.49
CA VAL A 337 -0.68 7.20 19.16
C VAL A 337 -1.66 6.03 19.20
N LEU A 338 -1.26 4.86 18.71
CA LEU A 338 -2.02 3.63 18.89
C LEU A 338 -2.02 3.19 20.37
N PRO A 339 -3.13 2.58 20.86
CA PRO A 339 -3.14 1.84 22.12
C PRO A 339 -2.03 0.80 22.14
N GLU A 340 -1.41 0.58 23.30
CA GLU A 340 -0.26 -0.33 23.48
C GLU A 340 -0.52 -1.72 22.88
N GLU A 341 -1.72 -2.26 23.06
CA GLU A 341 -2.10 -3.58 22.53
C GLU A 341 -2.23 -3.66 21.00
N ASP A 342 -2.35 -2.51 20.32
CA ASP A 342 -2.49 -2.40 18.87
C ASP A 342 -1.18 -1.92 18.20
N ARG A 343 -0.12 -1.66 18.98
CA ARG A 343 1.16 -1.18 18.44
C ARG A 343 1.90 -2.27 17.70
N TYR A 344 2.59 -1.84 16.66
CA TYR A 344 3.40 -2.71 15.83
C TYR A 344 4.56 -1.93 15.22
N THR A 345 5.56 -2.67 14.77
CA THR A 345 6.62 -2.17 13.93
C THR A 345 6.43 -2.72 12.51
N GLU A 346 6.48 -1.83 11.51
CA GLU A 346 6.37 -2.21 10.10
C GLU A 346 7.76 -2.42 9.51
N LEU A 347 8.00 -3.60 8.93
CA LEU A 347 9.21 -3.97 8.21
C LEU A 347 8.92 -3.98 6.70
N THR A 348 9.69 -3.22 5.94
CA THR A 348 9.58 -3.11 4.48
C THR A 348 10.92 -3.43 3.83
N LEU A 349 10.87 -4.10 2.68
CA LEU A 349 12.02 -4.27 1.80
C LEU A 349 11.76 -3.51 0.51
N THR A 350 12.75 -2.72 0.11
CA THR A 350 12.71 -1.86 -1.06
C THR A 350 13.83 -2.27 -2.02
N GLY A 351 13.59 -2.22 -3.33
CA GLY A 351 14.56 -2.70 -4.32
C GLY A 351 14.05 -2.67 -5.75
N ASP A 352 14.78 -3.32 -6.68
CA ASP A 352 14.32 -3.51 -8.06
C ASP A 352 12.99 -4.32 -8.03
N PRO A 353 11.84 -3.75 -8.45
CA PRO A 353 10.55 -4.40 -8.32
C PRO A 353 10.40 -5.72 -9.10
N ALA A 354 11.28 -5.96 -10.07
CA ALA A 354 11.30 -7.19 -10.88
C ALA A 354 12.52 -8.10 -10.58
N ASN A 355 13.34 -7.73 -9.58
CA ASN A 355 14.52 -8.51 -9.21
C ASN A 355 15.03 -8.08 -7.81
N HIS A 356 14.25 -8.39 -6.79
CA HIS A 356 14.59 -8.17 -5.38
C HIS A 356 14.67 -9.51 -4.61
N PRO A 357 15.41 -9.58 -3.49
CA PRO A 357 15.34 -10.73 -2.59
C PRO A 357 14.03 -10.71 -1.80
N HIS A 358 13.73 -11.81 -1.10
CA HIS A 358 12.52 -11.94 -0.27
C HIS A 358 12.87 -12.04 1.20
N LEU A 359 12.01 -11.53 2.07
CA LEU A 359 12.10 -11.71 3.51
C LEU A 359 11.34 -12.98 3.93
N VAL A 360 12.01 -13.86 4.66
CA VAL A 360 11.43 -15.11 5.14
C VAL A 360 11.63 -15.22 6.64
N PHE A 361 10.55 -14.98 7.39
CA PHE A 361 10.50 -15.16 8.83
C PHE A 361 10.51 -16.65 9.18
N THR A 362 11.27 -17.04 10.19
CA THR A 362 11.29 -18.41 10.73
C THR A 362 11.22 -18.37 12.24
N ASP A 363 10.32 -19.16 12.84
CA ASP A 363 10.23 -19.31 14.29
C ASP A 363 10.92 -20.59 14.80
N ASP A 364 11.02 -20.74 16.12
CA ASP A 364 11.62 -21.91 16.78
C ASP A 364 10.93 -23.24 16.48
N ARG A 365 9.70 -23.21 15.96
CA ARG A 365 8.93 -24.39 15.55
C ARG A 365 9.17 -24.74 14.07
N GLY A 366 9.98 -23.95 13.36
CA GLY A 366 10.26 -24.08 11.93
C GLY A 366 9.12 -23.62 11.03
N ARG A 367 8.13 -22.89 11.57
CA ARG A 367 7.08 -22.25 10.77
C ARG A 367 7.66 -21.08 10.01
N ARG A 368 7.13 -20.80 8.82
CA ARG A 368 7.62 -19.73 7.94
C ARG A 368 6.51 -18.79 7.47
N THR A 369 6.81 -17.50 7.47
CA THR A 369 5.99 -16.44 6.84
C THR A 369 6.86 -15.65 5.86
N GLY A 370 6.35 -15.41 4.65
CA GLY A 370 7.10 -14.77 3.55
C GLY A 370 7.01 -15.53 2.23
N ILE A 371 7.78 -15.12 1.22
CA ILE A 371 7.83 -15.79 -0.09
C ILE A 371 8.89 -16.89 -0.08
N VAL A 372 8.45 -18.14 -0.12
CA VAL A 372 9.33 -19.33 -0.10
C VAL A 372 9.10 -20.15 -1.36
N ASP A 373 10.16 -20.34 -2.16
CA ASP A 373 10.09 -21.07 -3.43
C ASP A 373 8.98 -20.57 -4.37
N GLY A 374 8.67 -19.27 -4.29
CA GLY A 374 7.60 -18.64 -5.06
C GLY A 374 6.20 -18.82 -4.52
N ARG A 375 6.04 -19.43 -3.36
CA ARG A 375 4.77 -19.56 -2.68
C ARG A 375 4.74 -18.64 -1.49
N PHE A 376 3.61 -17.98 -1.33
CA PHE A 376 3.39 -17.16 -0.17
C PHE A 376 2.97 -18.02 1.03
N LEU A 377 3.77 -18.00 2.11
CA LEU A 377 3.50 -18.71 3.36
C LEU A 377 3.10 -17.73 4.46
N ARG A 378 2.18 -18.16 5.33
CA ARG A 378 1.66 -17.40 6.48
C ARG A 378 1.44 -18.33 7.68
N GLU A 379 2.52 -18.92 8.18
CA GLU A 379 2.46 -19.95 9.23
C GLU A 379 2.72 -19.37 10.64
N ILE A 380 3.39 -18.22 10.73
CA ILE A 380 3.70 -17.50 11.97
C ILE A 380 2.53 -16.52 12.28
N PRO A 381 1.73 -16.75 13.34
CA PRO A 381 0.48 -16.02 13.58
C PRO A 381 0.63 -14.54 13.92
N ASP A 382 1.75 -14.18 14.54
CA ASP A 382 2.07 -12.83 15.01
C ASP A 382 2.81 -12.00 13.96
N VAL A 383 3.26 -12.60 12.85
CA VAL A 383 3.76 -11.85 11.69
C VAL A 383 2.56 -11.53 10.77
N GLU A 384 2.03 -10.32 10.88
CA GLU A 384 1.00 -9.83 9.98
C GLU A 384 1.63 -9.47 8.63
N VAL A 385 0.99 -9.94 7.56
CA VAL A 385 1.32 -9.55 6.18
C VAL A 385 0.37 -8.45 5.76
N VAL A 386 0.91 -7.26 5.49
CA VAL A 386 0.14 -6.13 4.99
C VAL A 386 -0.17 -6.36 3.51
N LYS A 387 -1.46 -6.44 3.21
CA LYS A 387 -1.96 -6.60 1.84
C LYS A 387 -2.34 -5.23 1.29
N THR A 388 -1.79 -4.87 0.13
CA THR A 388 -2.25 -3.72 -0.64
C THR A 388 -3.01 -4.18 -1.87
N TYR A 389 -4.02 -3.42 -2.29
CA TYR A 389 -4.80 -3.67 -3.50
C TYR A 389 -4.04 -3.29 -4.78
N ALA A 390 -2.76 -3.63 -4.89
CA ALA A 390 -1.91 -3.26 -6.01
C ALA A 390 -1.14 -4.50 -6.54
N VAL A 391 -0.74 -4.46 -7.80
CA VAL A 391 0.23 -5.40 -8.41
C VAL A 391 1.38 -4.60 -8.97
N THR A 392 2.62 -4.97 -8.69
CA THR A 392 3.74 -4.17 -9.20
C THR A 392 4.05 -4.56 -10.63
N ASN A 393 4.01 -3.60 -11.54
CA ASN A 393 4.45 -3.74 -12.94
C ASN A 393 3.89 -4.94 -13.71
N TRP A 394 2.67 -5.37 -13.39
CA TRP A 394 1.86 -6.30 -14.20
C TRP A 394 2.38 -7.74 -14.37
N ASP A 395 3.61 -8.04 -13.95
CA ASP A 395 4.27 -9.34 -14.14
C ASP A 395 4.85 -9.95 -12.85
N GLU A 396 5.16 -9.17 -11.80
CA GLU A 396 5.90 -9.64 -10.61
C GLU A 396 5.35 -9.06 -9.29
N ALA A 397 5.23 -9.90 -8.25
CA ALA A 397 4.67 -9.48 -6.97
C ALA A 397 5.73 -8.69 -6.16
N PRO A 398 5.42 -7.46 -5.68
CA PRO A 398 6.32 -6.75 -4.79
C PRO A 398 6.58 -7.55 -3.52
N GLU A 399 7.69 -7.27 -2.85
CA GLU A 399 7.87 -7.78 -1.50
C GLU A 399 6.74 -7.26 -0.61
N PRO A 400 6.01 -8.14 0.10
CA PRO A 400 5.01 -7.69 1.04
C PRO A 400 5.66 -6.92 2.19
N ARG A 401 4.88 -6.02 2.79
CA ARG A 401 5.24 -5.41 4.08
C ARG A 401 4.77 -6.31 5.21
N PHE A 402 5.50 -6.28 6.31
CA PHE A 402 5.22 -7.08 7.48
C PHE A 402 4.99 -6.18 8.68
N ARG A 403 3.98 -6.48 9.50
CA ARG A 403 3.78 -5.84 10.80
C ARG A 403 4.02 -6.86 11.89
N LEU A 404 4.79 -6.43 12.88
CA LEU A 404 5.30 -7.26 13.95
C LEU A 404 4.88 -6.61 15.27
N PRO A 405 4.36 -7.37 16.25
CA PRO A 405 4.21 -6.88 17.61
C PRO A 405 5.47 -6.17 18.09
N GLU A 406 5.27 -5.04 18.75
CA GLU A 406 6.37 -4.25 19.29
C GLU A 406 7.14 -5.04 20.35
N GLY A 407 8.48 -4.92 20.34
CA GLY A 407 9.34 -5.52 21.36
C GLY A 407 9.67 -7.01 21.18
N GLU A 408 9.10 -7.69 20.17
CA GLU A 408 9.33 -9.12 19.93
C GLU A 408 10.61 -9.40 19.10
N GLU A 409 11.10 -10.64 19.22
CA GLU A 409 12.29 -11.11 18.51
C GLU A 409 11.94 -11.91 17.25
N TYR A 410 12.61 -11.61 16.14
CA TYR A 410 12.41 -12.30 14.86
C TYR A 410 13.71 -12.72 14.20
N SER A 411 13.74 -13.94 13.67
CA SER A 411 14.77 -14.43 12.75
C SER A 411 14.24 -14.39 11.31
N ILE A 412 15.01 -13.78 10.42
CA ILE A 412 14.60 -13.47 9.06
C ILE A 412 15.73 -13.84 8.10
N THR A 413 15.44 -14.68 7.11
CA THR A 413 16.36 -14.90 6.00
C THR A 413 16.07 -13.88 4.90
N VAL A 414 17.11 -13.21 4.40
CA VAL A 414 17.07 -12.41 3.17
C VAL A 414 17.41 -13.34 2.01
N ASP A 415 16.39 -13.82 1.32
CA ASP A 415 16.47 -14.92 0.34
C ASP A 415 16.63 -14.41 -1.10
N GLY A 416 17.85 -14.54 -1.63
CA GLY A 416 18.20 -14.25 -3.02
C GLY A 416 18.07 -15.45 -3.97
N SER A 417 17.44 -16.56 -3.57
CA SER A 417 17.38 -17.81 -4.36
C SER A 417 16.75 -17.65 -5.73
N ARG A 418 15.82 -16.70 -5.86
CA ARG A 418 15.08 -16.46 -7.10
C ARG A 418 15.59 -15.29 -7.94
N LEU A 419 16.65 -14.62 -7.48
CA LEU A 419 17.25 -13.51 -8.22
C LEU A 419 17.79 -14.00 -9.57
N ARG A 420 17.50 -13.24 -10.63
CA ARG A 420 17.99 -13.51 -11.99
C ARG A 420 19.39 -12.93 -12.20
N LYS A 421 19.68 -11.82 -11.52
CA LYS A 421 20.95 -11.08 -11.55
C LYS A 421 21.21 -10.52 -10.15
N ALA A 422 22.46 -10.14 -9.90
CA ALA A 422 22.81 -9.43 -8.67
C ALA A 422 21.98 -8.14 -8.55
N THR A 423 21.57 -7.82 -7.33
CA THR A 423 20.72 -6.67 -7.03
C THR A 423 21.16 -5.98 -5.75
N LYS A 424 20.60 -4.79 -5.55
CA LYS A 424 20.65 -4.08 -4.27
C LYS A 424 19.24 -3.99 -3.72
N ALA A 425 19.13 -4.17 -2.42
CA ALA A 425 17.92 -3.93 -1.68
C ALA A 425 18.24 -3.14 -0.43
N SER A 426 17.20 -2.59 0.18
CA SER A 426 17.27 -1.96 1.49
C SER A 426 16.12 -2.52 2.32
N VAL A 427 16.32 -2.60 3.62
CA VAL A 427 15.28 -2.99 4.57
C VAL A 427 15.08 -1.81 5.50
N ASN A 428 13.84 -1.45 5.78
CA ASN A 428 13.53 -0.44 6.77
C ASN A 428 12.52 -0.97 7.78
N LEU A 429 12.65 -0.46 9.00
CA LEU A 429 11.84 -0.79 10.17
C LEU A 429 11.31 0.53 10.73
N VAL A 430 9.99 0.65 10.90
CA VAL A 430 9.36 1.87 11.41
C VAL A 430 8.28 1.56 12.46
N GLY A 431 8.40 2.18 13.64
CA GLY A 431 7.51 1.97 14.78
C GLY A 431 7.99 2.76 16.00
N ASP A 432 7.09 3.09 16.93
CA ASP A 432 7.40 3.78 18.20
C ASP A 432 8.35 5.00 18.07
N GLY A 433 8.13 5.85 17.06
CA GLY A 433 8.92 7.05 16.78
C GLY A 433 10.30 6.81 16.20
N LEU A 434 10.70 5.55 16.06
CA LEU A 434 11.98 5.10 15.53
C LEU A 434 11.83 4.66 14.07
N ALA A 435 12.78 5.10 13.24
CA ALA A 435 13.04 4.53 11.93
C ALA A 435 14.45 3.92 11.95
N ILE A 436 14.61 2.70 11.45
CA ILE A 436 15.91 2.06 11.20
C ILE A 436 15.97 1.62 9.75
N ASP A 437 17.02 2.00 9.03
CA ASP A 437 17.26 1.58 7.64
C ASP A 437 18.55 0.77 7.55
N LEU A 438 18.48 -0.37 6.89
CA LEU A 438 19.60 -1.19 6.45
C LEU A 438 19.74 -1.01 4.94
N ASP A 439 20.65 -0.13 4.53
CA ASP A 439 20.83 0.26 3.12
C ASP A 439 22.00 -0.47 2.45
N GLY A 440 21.87 -0.67 1.15
CA GLY A 440 22.95 -1.22 0.32
C GLY A 440 23.18 -2.72 0.51
N ILE A 441 22.14 -3.50 0.80
CA ILE A 441 22.22 -4.96 0.87
C ILE A 441 22.49 -5.52 -0.53
N GLU A 442 23.70 -6.03 -0.75
CA GLU A 442 24.12 -6.62 -2.03
C GLU A 442 23.84 -8.12 -2.07
N MET A 443 22.93 -8.54 -2.96
CA MET A 443 22.49 -9.93 -3.06
C MET A 443 22.79 -10.52 -4.44
N ALA A 444 23.50 -11.65 -4.46
CA ALA A 444 23.74 -12.45 -5.65
C ALA A 444 22.68 -13.55 -5.84
N PRO A 445 22.45 -14.05 -7.07
CA PRO A 445 21.61 -15.21 -7.31
C PRO A 445 21.98 -16.42 -6.45
N GLY A 446 20.99 -16.97 -5.75
CA GLY A 446 21.18 -18.12 -4.86
C GLY A 446 21.79 -17.81 -3.50
N GLN A 447 22.14 -16.55 -3.21
CA GLN A 447 22.64 -16.12 -1.90
C GLN A 447 21.51 -16.05 -0.87
N LYS A 448 21.82 -16.34 0.39
CA LYS A 448 20.92 -16.17 1.53
C LYS A 448 21.70 -15.54 2.66
N ASP A 449 21.27 -14.38 3.10
CA ASP A 449 21.84 -13.68 4.24
C ASP A 449 20.88 -13.80 5.42
N GLU A 450 21.39 -13.69 6.65
CA GLU A 450 20.56 -13.79 7.85
C GLU A 450 20.40 -12.42 8.50
N MET A 451 19.19 -12.14 8.97
CA MET A 451 18.82 -10.91 9.66
C MET A 451 18.03 -11.27 10.92
N ALA A 452 18.18 -10.49 11.97
CA ALA A 452 17.34 -10.61 13.15
C ALA A 452 16.92 -9.23 13.68
N LEU A 453 15.78 -9.21 14.36
CA LEU A 453 15.24 -8.03 15.05
C LEU A 453 15.30 -8.29 16.56
N PRO A 454 16.42 -7.98 17.24
CA PRO A 454 16.56 -8.20 18.68
C PRO A 454 15.67 -7.23 19.47
N GLY A 455 14.62 -7.78 20.10
CA GLY A 455 13.64 -7.05 20.90
C GLY A 455 12.95 -5.91 20.16
N GLY A 456 12.88 -5.93 18.82
CA GLY A 456 12.31 -4.85 18.02
C GLY A 456 13.06 -3.50 18.01
N TYR A 457 14.18 -3.34 18.75
CA TYR A 457 14.91 -2.07 18.90
C TYR A 457 16.17 -1.96 18.03
N GLY A 458 16.41 -2.90 17.11
CA GLY A 458 17.63 -2.93 16.33
C GLY A 458 17.56 -3.91 15.17
N ILE A 459 18.64 -3.92 14.38
CA ILE A 459 18.83 -4.87 13.28
C ILE A 459 20.19 -5.54 13.46
N THR A 460 20.18 -6.87 13.48
CA THR A 460 21.36 -7.70 13.32
C THR A 460 21.39 -8.22 11.90
N TYR A 461 22.53 -8.13 11.22
CA TYR A 461 22.69 -8.63 9.86
C TYR A 461 23.99 -9.43 9.73
N GLN A 462 23.87 -10.64 9.16
CA GLN A 462 24.98 -11.50 8.82
C GLN A 462 25.06 -11.64 7.30
N THR A 463 26.12 -11.09 6.71
CA THR A 463 26.32 -11.21 5.27
C THR A 463 26.91 -12.57 4.92
N ASN A 464 26.29 -13.31 4.00
CA ASN A 464 26.85 -14.52 3.41
C ASN A 464 27.26 -14.27 1.96
N SER A 465 27.80 -13.07 1.71
CA SER A 465 28.21 -12.61 0.39
C SER A 465 29.06 -13.64 -0.33
N ARG A 466 28.76 -13.83 -1.62
CA ARG A 466 29.57 -14.64 -2.54
C ARG A 466 30.66 -13.81 -3.25
N SER A 467 30.75 -12.52 -2.95
CA SER A 467 31.79 -11.62 -3.48
C SER A 467 33.15 -11.93 -2.86
N GLU A 468 34.22 -11.75 -3.64
CA GLU A 468 35.61 -11.79 -3.12
C GLU A 468 35.87 -10.66 -2.10
N ILE A 469 35.16 -9.54 -2.24
CA ILE A 469 35.19 -8.40 -1.33
C ILE A 469 33.75 -8.14 -0.86
N PRO A 470 33.33 -8.80 0.23
CA PRO A 470 32.04 -8.54 0.86
C PRO A 470 31.95 -7.09 1.34
N THR A 471 30.76 -6.53 1.21
CA THR A 471 30.38 -5.23 1.75
C THR A 471 29.45 -5.48 2.93
N SER A 472 29.61 -4.70 3.99
CA SER A 472 28.54 -4.59 4.99
C SER A 472 27.51 -3.60 4.46
N PRO A 473 26.21 -3.83 4.66
CA PRO A 473 25.24 -2.76 4.51
C PRO A 473 25.53 -1.62 5.49
N GLU A 474 24.95 -0.46 5.18
CA GLU A 474 24.97 0.73 6.03
C GLU A 474 23.72 0.74 6.89
N PHE A 475 23.89 0.95 8.19
CA PHE A 475 22.81 1.07 9.15
C PHE A 475 22.56 2.55 9.39
N TYR A 476 21.31 2.96 9.32
CA TYR A 476 20.83 4.27 9.71
C TYR A 476 19.72 4.11 10.72
N ALA A 477 19.61 5.06 11.64
CA ALA A 477 18.39 5.19 12.42
C ALA A 477 18.09 6.65 12.72
N GLY A 478 16.81 6.97 12.88
CA GLY A 478 16.36 8.31 13.21
C GLY A 478 15.22 8.29 14.21
N LEU A 479 15.27 9.19 15.19
CA LEU A 479 14.19 9.42 16.14
C LEU A 479 14.15 10.89 16.58
N VAL A 480 13.07 11.26 17.25
CA VAL A 480 12.94 12.55 17.93
C VAL A 480 13.10 12.33 19.43
N LYS A 481 13.86 13.19 20.10
CA LYS A 481 13.92 13.20 21.57
C LYS A 481 13.84 14.60 22.11
N GLY A 482 12.75 14.89 22.83
CA GLY A 482 12.47 16.20 23.40
C GLY A 482 12.29 17.26 22.31
N ASN A 483 13.33 18.05 22.04
CA ASN A 483 13.29 19.13 21.05
C ASN A 483 14.41 18.98 20.00
N ALA A 484 14.85 17.74 19.76
CA ALA A 484 15.94 17.44 18.85
C ALA A 484 15.62 16.23 17.98
N ALA A 485 15.95 16.33 16.70
CA ALA A 485 16.02 15.17 15.81
C ALA A 485 17.41 14.56 15.92
N LEU A 486 17.47 13.25 16.15
CA LEU A 486 18.69 12.45 16.24
C LEU A 486 18.73 11.52 15.04
N ASN A 487 19.86 11.48 14.36
CA ASN A 487 20.14 10.49 13.35
C ASN A 487 21.44 9.79 13.69
N PHE A 488 21.46 8.49 13.54
CA PHE A 488 22.57 7.63 13.83
C PHE A 488 22.97 6.91 12.53
N ALA A 489 24.25 6.63 12.38
CA ALA A 489 24.71 5.80 11.27
C ALA A 489 25.84 4.89 11.73
N ALA A 490 25.85 3.67 11.21
CA ALA A 490 26.92 2.71 11.41
C ALA A 490 27.22 1.94 10.12
N THR A 491 28.49 1.58 9.92
CA THR A 491 28.88 0.68 8.84
C THR A 491 30.16 -0.06 9.22
N ALA A 492 30.36 -1.24 8.64
CA ALA A 492 31.56 -2.04 8.81
C ALA A 492 32.30 -2.19 7.47
N VAL A 493 33.62 -1.96 7.49
CA VAL A 493 34.47 -2.06 6.31
C VAL A 493 35.53 -3.14 6.53
N GLY A 494 35.78 -3.93 5.49
CA GLY A 494 36.78 -4.99 5.51
C GLY A 494 36.34 -6.23 6.30
N VAL A 495 35.02 -6.43 6.45
CA VAL A 495 34.44 -7.66 6.99
C VAL A 495 34.44 -8.76 5.92
N ARG A 496 34.56 -10.02 6.34
CA ARG A 496 34.45 -11.19 5.45
C ARG A 496 33.03 -11.75 5.41
N SER A 497 32.77 -12.63 4.45
CA SER A 497 31.52 -13.42 4.38
C SER A 497 31.36 -14.29 5.63
N GLY A 498 30.14 -14.38 6.14
CA GLY A 498 29.76 -14.96 7.42
C GLY A 498 29.87 -14.00 8.61
N SER A 499 30.32 -12.75 8.42
CA SER A 499 30.42 -11.78 9.52
C SER A 499 29.06 -11.20 9.90
N THR A 500 28.87 -11.01 11.20
CA THR A 500 27.65 -10.41 11.76
C THR A 500 27.93 -9.00 12.29
N VAL A 501 27.05 -8.05 11.96
CA VAL A 501 27.05 -6.68 12.50
C VAL A 501 25.67 -6.41 13.08
N SER A 502 25.60 -5.93 14.33
CA SER A 502 24.31 -5.50 14.91
C SER A 502 24.32 -4.03 15.25
N PHE A 503 23.23 -3.37 14.94
CA PHE A 503 23.00 -1.97 15.26
C PHE A 503 21.70 -1.85 16.07
N LEU A 504 21.85 -1.42 17.32
CA LEU A 504 20.77 -1.37 18.30
C LEU A 504 20.55 0.09 18.73
N VAL A 505 19.28 0.49 18.81
CA VAL A 505 18.85 1.78 19.33
C VAL A 505 17.93 1.52 20.53
N ASP A 506 18.55 1.45 21.69
CA ASP A 506 17.85 1.21 22.96
C ASP A 506 17.15 2.50 23.40
N GLN A 507 15.82 2.52 23.28
CA GLN A 507 15.00 3.67 23.65
C GLN A 507 14.82 3.82 25.16
N GLU A 508 14.84 2.71 25.91
CA GLU A 508 14.70 2.70 27.37
C GLU A 508 15.94 3.29 28.06
N ASN A 509 17.13 2.80 27.67
CA ASN A 509 18.40 3.27 28.21
C ASN A 509 18.98 4.47 27.44
N GLU A 510 18.26 4.94 26.42
CA GLU A 510 18.63 6.06 25.57
C GLU A 510 20.05 5.93 24.97
N ALA A 511 20.39 4.74 24.48
CA ALA A 511 21.71 4.38 23.99
C ALA A 511 21.69 3.83 22.56
N VAL A 512 22.77 4.07 21.82
CA VAL A 512 23.05 3.39 20.54
C VAL A 512 24.23 2.45 20.72
N ILE A 513 24.08 1.22 20.25
CA ILE A 513 25.09 0.16 20.37
C ILE A 513 25.39 -0.42 18.98
N LEU A 514 26.67 -0.43 18.63
CA LEU A 514 27.22 -1.18 17.52
C LEU A 514 27.92 -2.42 18.09
N ASP A 515 27.34 -3.58 17.81
CA ASP A 515 27.84 -4.88 18.27
C ASP A 515 28.62 -5.55 17.13
N SER A 516 29.89 -5.90 17.40
CA SER A 516 30.75 -6.59 16.45
C SER A 516 30.81 -8.10 16.66
N THR A 517 30.00 -8.65 17.57
CA THR A 517 29.97 -10.09 17.86
C THR A 517 29.80 -10.90 16.57
N GLY A 518 30.72 -11.83 16.33
CA GLY A 518 30.73 -12.64 15.10
C GLY A 518 31.27 -11.94 13.85
N SER A 519 31.72 -10.68 13.94
CA SER A 519 32.43 -10.01 12.85
C SER A 519 33.88 -10.48 12.75
N GLU A 520 34.30 -10.83 11.54
CA GLU A 520 35.70 -11.14 11.24
C GLU A 520 36.20 -10.33 10.03
N GLY A 521 37.48 -9.98 10.05
CA GLY A 521 38.09 -9.25 8.95
C GLY A 521 38.41 -10.13 7.73
N LEU A 522 38.62 -9.49 6.59
CA LEU A 522 39.29 -10.09 5.45
C LEU A 522 40.70 -10.59 5.85
N GLU A 523 41.24 -11.55 5.11
CA GLU A 523 42.53 -12.17 5.43
C GLU A 523 43.64 -11.11 5.64
N GLY A 524 44.21 -11.08 6.85
CA GLY A 524 45.27 -10.14 7.23
C GLY A 524 44.81 -8.72 7.56
N LEU A 525 43.51 -8.43 7.54
CA LEU A 525 42.93 -7.13 7.87
C LEU A 525 42.05 -7.22 9.11
N LYS A 526 42.01 -6.15 9.90
CA LYS A 526 41.03 -6.00 10.97
C LYS A 526 39.81 -5.27 10.43
N PRO A 527 38.58 -5.69 10.76
CA PRO A 527 37.39 -4.96 10.38
C PRO A 527 37.41 -3.59 11.07
N GLN A 528 36.94 -2.57 10.36
CA GLN A 528 36.79 -1.22 10.88
C GLN A 528 35.33 -0.83 10.91
N PHE A 529 34.93 -0.21 12.00
CA PHE A 529 33.54 0.16 12.26
C PHE A 529 33.43 1.68 12.36
N LEU A 530 32.56 2.28 11.55
CA LEU A 530 32.21 3.68 11.69
C LEU A 530 30.94 3.77 12.53
N LEU A 531 30.93 4.68 13.51
CA LEU A 531 29.74 5.02 14.27
C LEU A 531 29.57 6.54 14.29
N GLN A 532 28.36 7.01 13.99
CA GLN A 532 28.02 8.43 13.84
C GLN A 532 26.73 8.81 14.59
N LEU A 533 26.72 10.04 15.11
CA LEU A 533 25.56 10.76 15.59
C LEU A 533 25.46 12.09 14.86
N THR A 534 24.28 12.42 14.36
CA THR A 534 23.90 13.76 13.88
C THR A 534 22.72 14.25 14.71
N LYS A 535 22.83 15.43 15.31
CA LYS A 535 21.78 16.06 16.11
C LYS A 535 21.38 17.40 15.50
N ALA A 536 20.10 17.56 15.21
CA ALA A 536 19.50 18.85 14.86
C ALA A 536 18.65 19.35 16.04
N ASP A 537 18.94 20.55 16.55
CA ASP A 537 18.12 21.14 17.61
C ASP A 537 16.87 21.85 17.05
N ALA A 538 15.95 22.26 17.93
CA ALA A 538 14.74 23.03 17.56
C ALA A 538 14.99 24.36 16.83
N ARG A 539 16.23 24.85 16.76
CA ARG A 539 16.61 26.02 15.95
C ARG A 539 17.19 25.62 14.58
N GLY A 540 17.14 24.34 14.25
CA GLY A 540 17.73 23.76 13.04
C GLY A 540 19.25 23.68 13.06
N ARG A 541 19.93 23.91 14.19
CA ARG A 541 21.40 23.81 14.23
C ARG A 541 21.80 22.34 14.25
N VAL A 542 22.60 21.94 13.27
CA VAL A 542 23.09 20.58 13.12
C VAL A 542 24.50 20.46 13.71
N THR A 543 24.75 19.42 14.48
CA THR A 543 26.11 19.01 14.90
C THR A 543 26.24 17.51 14.67
N ALA A 544 27.38 17.09 14.11
CA ALA A 544 27.68 15.69 13.88
C ALA A 544 28.91 15.25 14.68
N TRP A 545 28.97 13.97 15.00
CA TRP A 545 30.08 13.30 15.64
C TRP A 545 30.26 11.97 14.95
N GLN A 546 31.50 11.66 14.57
CA GLN A 546 31.82 10.37 13.97
C GLN A 546 33.11 9.81 14.56
N ARG A 547 33.20 8.47 14.60
CA ARG A 547 34.38 7.77 15.06
C ARG A 547 34.56 6.46 14.31
N LEU A 548 35.75 6.28 13.76
CA LEU A 548 36.24 4.98 13.31
C LEU A 548 36.77 4.18 14.51
N LEU A 549 36.36 2.93 14.60
CA LEU A 549 36.59 2.00 15.70
C LEU A 549 37.20 0.71 15.18
N GLU A 550 38.10 0.13 15.96
CA GLU A 550 38.57 -1.25 15.78
C GLU A 550 37.98 -2.08 16.91
N LEU A 551 37.02 -2.94 16.60
CA LEU A 551 36.35 -3.85 17.54
C LEU A 551 36.76 -5.28 17.22
N ASP A 552 36.94 -6.09 18.26
CA ASP A 552 37.29 -7.51 18.16
C ASP A 552 36.01 -8.36 18.30
N GLY A 553 35.44 -8.78 17.18
CA GLY A 553 34.22 -9.58 17.14
C GLY A 553 34.35 -10.97 17.74
N THR A 554 35.58 -11.50 17.87
CA THR A 554 35.86 -12.78 18.53
C THR A 554 35.87 -12.68 20.05
N LYS A 555 35.86 -11.45 20.58
CA LYS A 555 35.72 -11.13 22.00
C LYS A 555 34.43 -10.38 22.29
N GLU A 556 33.49 -10.46 21.35
CA GLU A 556 32.15 -9.89 21.46
C GLU A 556 32.16 -8.39 21.82
N GLN A 557 33.15 -7.66 21.29
CA GLN A 557 33.31 -6.25 21.64
C GLN A 557 32.18 -5.41 21.04
N LYS A 558 31.69 -4.48 21.85
CA LYS A 558 30.60 -3.57 21.49
C LYS A 558 31.08 -2.14 21.67
N ALA A 559 30.51 -1.21 20.92
CA ALA A 559 30.75 0.20 21.14
C ALA A 559 29.46 1.00 21.03
N GLY A 560 29.31 1.98 21.91
CA GLY A 560 28.09 2.76 21.95
C GLY A 560 28.23 4.08 22.67
N PHE A 561 27.14 4.84 22.68
CA PHE A 561 27.01 6.08 23.43
C PHE A 561 25.56 6.28 23.84
N GLU A 562 25.37 6.95 24.96
CA GLU A 562 24.07 7.49 25.38
C GLU A 562 23.76 8.75 24.57
N TYR A 563 22.59 8.81 23.93
CA TYR A 563 22.19 9.93 23.10
C TYR A 563 21.39 10.99 23.86
N SER A 564 20.85 10.69 25.03
CA SER A 564 20.22 11.69 25.90
C SER A 564 21.24 12.60 26.59
N THR A 565 22.40 12.04 26.95
CA THR A 565 23.56 12.78 27.43
C THR A 565 24.40 13.35 26.29
N ALA A 566 23.97 13.17 25.03
CA ALA A 566 24.65 13.70 23.85
C ALA A 566 24.95 15.18 24.03
N PRO A 567 26.23 15.56 23.91
CA PRO A 567 26.68 16.79 24.50
C PRO A 567 26.26 17.98 23.64
N ARG A 568 26.16 19.17 24.25
CA ARG A 568 25.82 20.41 23.53
C ARG A 568 26.80 20.63 22.36
N SER A 569 26.32 21.27 21.29
CA SER A 569 27.14 21.65 20.13
C SER A 569 28.52 22.19 20.56
N GLY A 570 29.59 21.65 19.97
CA GLY A 570 30.98 21.99 20.29
C GLY A 570 31.64 21.16 21.40
N ARG A 571 30.94 20.21 22.04
CA ARG A 571 31.53 19.25 22.99
C ARG A 571 31.79 17.90 22.33
N ARG A 572 32.70 17.11 22.92
CA ARG A 572 33.07 15.77 22.41
C ARG A 572 32.08 14.72 22.94
N LEU A 573 31.66 13.81 22.07
CA LEU A 573 30.80 12.67 22.43
C LEU A 573 31.67 11.53 22.98
N PRO A 574 31.46 11.06 24.22
CA PRO A 574 32.10 9.85 24.72
C PRO A 574 31.54 8.63 23.97
N ILE A 575 32.43 7.71 23.58
CA ILE A 575 32.05 6.41 23.01
C ILE A 575 32.65 5.35 23.91
N VAL A 576 31.80 4.55 24.53
CA VAL A 576 32.19 3.47 25.43
C VAL A 576 32.42 2.22 24.59
N VAL A 577 33.49 1.48 24.88
CA VAL A 577 33.72 0.16 24.31
C VAL A 577 33.60 -0.86 25.44
N LEU A 578 32.80 -1.88 25.19
CA LEU A 578 32.45 -2.95 26.11
C LEU A 578 33.06 -4.28 25.63
N ASP A 579 33.27 -5.21 26.55
CA ASP A 579 33.55 -6.63 26.26
C ASP A 579 32.28 -7.50 26.35
N GLU A 580 32.47 -8.82 26.27
CA GLU A 580 31.40 -9.83 26.31
C GLU A 580 30.53 -9.76 27.58
N ASP A 581 31.12 -9.34 28.70
CA ASP A 581 30.44 -9.21 30.00
C ASP A 581 29.78 -7.82 30.19
N ALA A 582 29.75 -7.01 29.12
CA ALA A 582 29.33 -5.61 29.14
C ALA A 582 30.15 -4.72 30.09
N GLU A 583 31.41 -5.09 30.40
CA GLU A 583 32.31 -4.26 31.19
C GLU A 583 33.02 -3.22 30.32
N VAL A 584 33.20 -2.01 30.86
CA VAL A 584 33.87 -0.92 30.14
C VAL A 584 35.37 -1.18 30.04
N ILE A 585 35.83 -1.56 28.86
CA ILE A 585 37.26 -1.78 28.59
C ILE A 585 38.01 -0.50 28.19
N ARG A 586 37.33 0.45 27.53
CA ARG A 586 37.90 1.78 27.20
C ARG A 586 36.83 2.79 26.83
N THR A 587 37.14 4.08 27.04
CA THR A 587 36.31 5.20 26.56
C THR A 587 37.07 6.03 25.54
N LEU A 588 36.48 6.19 24.36
CA LEU A 588 36.98 7.00 23.26
C LEU A 588 36.17 8.31 23.16
N THR A 589 36.60 9.22 22.29
CA THR A 589 35.83 10.44 22.01
C THR A 589 35.73 10.74 20.52
N ALA A 590 34.53 11.11 20.07
CA ALA A 590 34.30 11.71 18.77
C ALA A 590 34.34 13.24 18.89
N LYS A 591 35.00 13.92 17.95
CA LYS A 591 35.02 15.38 17.91
C LYS A 591 33.77 15.87 17.17
N PRO A 592 33.15 16.97 17.64
CA PRO A 592 32.05 17.58 16.91
C PRO A 592 32.54 18.16 15.59
N THR A 593 31.77 17.96 14.54
CA THR A 593 31.86 18.66 13.27
C THR A 593 30.59 19.47 13.08
N THR A 594 30.75 20.70 12.59
CA THR A 594 29.63 21.46 12.04
C THR A 594 29.66 21.21 10.53
N PRO A 595 28.53 20.88 9.89
CA PRO A 595 28.46 20.75 8.45
C PRO A 595 29.04 21.96 7.71
#